data_AF-A0A510IN25-F1
#
_entry.id   AF-A0A510IN25-F1
#
_cell.length_a   1.000
_cell.length_b   1.000
_cell.length_c   1.000
_cell.angle_alpha   90.00
_cell.angle_beta   90.00
_cell.angle_gamma   90.00
#
_symmetry.space_group_name_H-M   'P 1'
#
loop_
_entity.id
_entity.type
_entity.pdbx_description
1 polymer ?
#
loop_
_entity_poly.entity_id
_entity_poly.type
_entity_poly.pdbx_seq_one_letter_code
_entity_poly.pdbx_strand_id
1 'polypeptide(L)'
;MALLLLAAELRAAGCGNLFAARAGQPEVLDRMQAIYSEVADQLLQLEGELRRLELWQGEAPPAEALASTEPFCVDTLTLPQWLQFIFLPRMQMMIEQEVPLPRECGIAPIAEEFFKGRGGAAELVAILEAIDQRLQRG
;
A
#
# COMPACT_ATOMS: atom_id res chain seq x y z
N MET A 1 22.12 -3.34 -18.93
CA MET A 1 21.00 -3.44 -19.90
C MET A 1 19.97 -4.50 -19.49
N ALA A 2 19.74 -4.67 -18.18
CA ALA A 2 18.80 -5.65 -17.61
C ALA A 2 17.77 -4.99 -16.66
N LEU A 3 17.71 -3.65 -16.65
CA LEU A 3 16.80 -2.86 -15.82
C LEU A 3 15.62 -2.26 -16.59
N LEU A 4 15.55 -2.47 -17.91
CA LEU A 4 14.43 -2.00 -18.76
C LEU A 4 13.36 -3.07 -19.01
N LEU A 5 13.50 -4.28 -18.46
CA LEU A 5 12.52 -5.36 -18.66
C LEU A 5 11.49 -5.51 -17.53
N LEU A 6 11.67 -4.87 -16.37
CA LEU A 6 10.68 -4.96 -15.28
C LEU A 6 9.63 -3.83 -15.31
N ALA A 7 9.85 -2.77 -16.08
CA ALA A 7 8.91 -1.65 -16.20
C ALA A 7 7.94 -1.77 -17.40
N ALA A 8 8.04 -2.84 -18.19
CA ALA A 8 7.28 -3.01 -19.43
C ALA A 8 6.14 -4.06 -19.36
N GLU A 9 5.99 -4.80 -18.26
CA GLU A 9 4.88 -5.77 -18.09
C GLU A 9 3.64 -5.19 -17.39
N LEU A 10 3.65 -3.91 -16.97
CA LEU A 10 2.49 -3.26 -16.34
C LEU A 10 1.52 -2.57 -17.33
N ARG A 11 1.47 -3.02 -18.59
CA ARG A 11 0.51 -2.45 -19.58
C ARG A 11 -0.21 -3.50 -20.44
N ALA A 12 -0.57 -4.64 -19.87
CA ALA A 12 -1.38 -5.64 -20.56
C ALA A 12 -2.28 -6.47 -19.62
N ALA A 13 -3.18 -5.84 -18.88
CA ALA A 13 -4.38 -6.52 -18.38
C ALA A 13 -5.49 -5.50 -18.11
N GLY A 14 -6.12 -5.02 -19.19
CA GLY A 14 -7.49 -4.54 -19.07
C GLY A 14 -8.37 -5.71 -18.64
N CYS A 15 -8.79 -5.76 -17.39
CA CYS A 15 -9.79 -6.71 -16.91
C CYS A 15 -10.96 -5.95 -16.27
N GLY A 16 -11.69 -5.20 -17.09
CA GLY A 16 -13.07 -4.82 -16.80
C GLY A 16 -14.04 -6.00 -16.85
N ASN A 17 -13.68 -7.17 -16.30
CA ASN A 17 -14.53 -8.36 -16.38
C ASN A 17 -14.29 -9.46 -15.33
N LEU A 18 -13.96 -9.11 -14.08
CA LEU A 18 -13.79 -10.09 -13.00
C LEU A 18 -15.04 -10.30 -12.11
N PHE A 19 -16.24 -9.89 -12.56
CA PHE A 19 -17.47 -10.07 -11.77
C PHE A 19 -18.29 -11.33 -12.09
N ALA A 20 -17.96 -12.10 -13.14
CA ALA A 20 -18.87 -13.11 -13.68
C ALA A 20 -18.53 -14.59 -13.39
N ALA A 21 -17.40 -14.93 -12.75
CA ALA A 21 -16.97 -16.33 -12.65
C ALA A 21 -16.40 -16.72 -11.28
N ARG A 22 -17.21 -16.63 -10.22
CA ARG A 22 -16.88 -17.31 -8.95
C ARG A 22 -18.12 -17.65 -8.12
N ALA A 23 -19.03 -18.43 -8.71
CA ALA A 23 -20.14 -19.04 -7.98
C ALA A 23 -19.59 -20.18 -7.09
N GLY A 24 -19.68 -20.04 -5.76
CA GLY A 24 -19.42 -21.19 -4.88
C GLY A 24 -19.29 -20.98 -3.37
N GLN A 25 -19.05 -19.76 -2.86
CA GLN A 25 -18.96 -19.52 -1.39
C GLN A 25 -19.50 -18.11 -1.01
N PRO A 26 -20.83 -17.96 -0.82
CA PRO A 26 -21.44 -16.63 -0.68
C PRO A 26 -21.06 -15.88 0.61
N GLU A 27 -20.70 -16.55 1.70
CA GLU A 27 -20.44 -15.87 2.99
C GLU A 27 -18.97 -15.50 3.22
N VAL A 28 -18.03 -16.21 2.58
CA VAL A 28 -16.58 -15.94 2.71
C VAL A 28 -16.13 -14.89 1.70
N LEU A 29 -16.71 -14.88 0.50
CA LEU A 29 -16.40 -13.90 -0.54
C LEU A 29 -16.88 -12.49 -0.15
N ASP A 30 -18.05 -12.38 0.49
CA ASP A 30 -18.61 -11.10 0.96
C ASP A 30 -17.71 -10.44 2.03
N ARG A 31 -17.20 -11.25 2.97
CA ARG A 31 -16.31 -10.78 4.04
C ARG A 31 -14.90 -10.44 3.54
N MET A 32 -14.38 -11.20 2.59
CA MET A 32 -13.11 -10.89 1.91
C MET A 32 -13.24 -9.62 1.05
N GLN A 33 -14.35 -9.44 0.34
CA GLN A 33 -14.61 -8.20 -0.41
C GLN A 33 -14.78 -6.98 0.49
N ALA A 34 -15.37 -7.15 1.68
CA ALA A 34 -15.49 -6.07 2.66
C ALA A 34 -14.11 -5.57 3.14
N ILE A 35 -13.18 -6.48 3.51
CA ILE A 35 -11.83 -6.04 3.91
C ILE A 35 -11.09 -5.36 2.76
N TYR A 36 -11.19 -5.89 1.53
CA TYR A 36 -10.54 -5.25 0.38
C TYR A 36 -11.06 -3.83 0.11
N SER A 37 -12.38 -3.63 0.19
CA SER A 37 -12.99 -2.31 0.03
C SER A 37 -12.60 -1.34 1.16
N GLU A 38 -12.58 -1.81 2.40
CA GLU A 38 -12.19 -1.00 3.56
C GLU A 38 -10.71 -0.58 3.46
N VAL A 39 -9.82 -1.52 3.15
CA VAL A 39 -8.40 -1.22 2.96
C VAL A 39 -8.20 -0.28 1.77
N ALA A 40 -8.91 -0.47 0.66
CA ALA A 40 -8.83 0.43 -0.49
C ALA A 40 -9.20 1.88 -0.13
N ASP A 41 -10.26 2.07 0.67
CA ASP A 41 -10.66 3.40 1.14
C ASP A 41 -9.58 4.03 2.04
N GLN A 42 -9.00 3.25 2.94
CA GLN A 42 -7.90 3.72 3.80
C GLN A 42 -6.64 4.08 3.00
N LEU A 43 -6.30 3.34 1.95
CA LEU A 43 -5.20 3.68 1.05
C LEU A 43 -5.45 5.01 0.32
N LEU A 44 -6.70 5.29 -0.06
CA LEU A 44 -7.08 6.56 -0.66
C LEU A 44 -6.96 7.72 0.35
N GLN A 45 -7.39 7.52 1.59
CA GLN A 45 -7.21 8.49 2.66
C GLN A 45 -5.73 8.76 2.94
N LEU A 46 -4.90 7.70 2.96
CA LEU A 46 -3.46 7.81 3.13
C LEU A 46 -2.80 8.66 2.04
N GLU A 47 -3.19 8.43 0.78
CA GLU A 47 -2.75 9.25 -0.36
C GLU A 47 -3.18 10.72 -0.22
N GLY A 48 -4.42 10.96 0.22
CA GLY A 48 -4.93 12.30 0.52
C GLY A 48 -4.09 13.02 1.57
N GLU A 49 -3.78 12.34 2.67
CA GLU A 49 -2.95 12.91 3.76
C GLU A 49 -1.50 13.13 3.34
N LEU A 50 -0.90 12.22 2.57
CA LEU A 50 0.44 12.41 2.03
C LEU A 50 0.52 13.66 1.14
N ARG A 51 -0.52 13.92 0.33
CA ARG A 51 -0.61 15.15 -0.47
C ARG A 51 -0.85 16.38 0.38
N ARG A 52 -1.74 16.31 1.38
CA ARG A 52 -2.04 17.40 2.31
C ARG A 52 -0.80 17.86 3.08
N LEU A 53 0.06 16.92 3.45
CA LEU A 53 1.31 17.15 4.16
C LEU A 53 2.49 17.50 3.24
N GLU A 54 2.25 17.64 1.93
CA GLU A 54 3.29 17.89 0.92
C GLU A 54 4.42 16.83 0.91
N LEU A 55 4.09 15.61 1.35
CA LEU A 55 5.00 14.45 1.39
C LEU A 55 4.92 13.62 0.11
N TRP A 56 3.88 13.82 -0.70
CA TRP A 56 3.68 13.14 -1.97
C TRP A 56 4.73 13.57 -2.98
N GLN A 57 5.55 12.64 -3.46
CA GLN A 57 6.63 12.92 -4.39
C GLN A 57 6.21 12.55 -5.81
N GLY A 58 6.22 13.51 -6.73
CA GLY A 58 5.94 13.23 -8.15
C GLY A 58 7.04 12.42 -8.84
N GLU A 59 8.26 12.48 -8.32
CA GLU A 59 9.43 11.81 -8.89
C GLU A 59 9.73 10.51 -8.14
N ALA A 60 9.87 9.42 -8.89
CA ALA A 60 10.18 8.13 -8.31
C ALA A 60 11.65 8.08 -7.85
N PRO A 61 11.94 7.47 -6.68
CA PRO A 61 13.31 7.27 -6.24
C PRO A 61 14.06 6.35 -7.22
N PRO A 62 15.41 6.42 -7.25
CA PRO A 62 16.20 5.61 -8.15
C PRO A 62 15.93 4.11 -7.94
N ALA A 63 15.98 3.34 -9.02
CA ALA A 63 15.71 1.90 -8.99
C ALA A 63 16.65 1.16 -8.02
N GLU A 64 17.88 1.65 -7.82
CA GLU A 64 18.80 1.09 -6.81
C GLU A 64 18.26 1.25 -5.38
N ALA A 65 17.57 2.36 -5.07
CA ALA A 65 16.97 2.58 -3.76
C ALA A 65 15.72 1.73 -3.53
N LEU A 66 14.96 1.46 -4.60
CA LEU A 66 13.80 0.56 -4.59
C LEU A 66 14.19 -0.92 -4.50
N ALA A 67 15.39 -1.27 -4.96
CA ALA A 67 15.94 -2.63 -4.92
C ALA A 67 16.68 -2.96 -3.60
N SER A 68 16.54 -2.14 -2.57
CA SER A 68 17.19 -2.38 -1.27
C SER A 68 16.70 -3.69 -0.64
N THR A 69 17.64 -4.48 -0.13
CA THR A 69 17.39 -5.76 0.54
C THR A 69 16.99 -5.63 2.01
N GLU A 70 17.12 -4.43 2.58
CA GLU A 70 16.72 -4.15 3.96
C GLU A 70 15.18 -4.11 4.09
N PRO A 71 14.62 -4.57 5.23
CA PRO A 71 13.18 -4.51 5.46
C PRO A 71 12.69 -3.06 5.39
N PHE A 72 11.59 -2.84 4.66
CA PHE A 72 11.01 -1.52 4.38
C PHE A 72 11.93 -0.53 3.65
N CYS A 73 13.07 -1.00 3.12
CA CYS A 73 14.08 -0.15 2.47
C CYS A 73 14.49 1.07 3.33
N VAL A 74 14.52 0.92 4.67
CA VAL A 74 14.76 2.02 5.62
C VAL A 74 16.11 2.74 5.44
N ASP A 75 17.07 2.06 4.80
CA ASP A 75 18.40 2.60 4.54
C ASP A 75 18.43 3.55 3.33
N THR A 76 17.54 3.32 2.35
CA THR A 76 17.57 3.97 1.04
C THR A 76 16.36 4.84 0.74
N LEU A 77 15.21 4.60 1.39
CA LEU A 77 13.95 5.30 1.15
C LEU A 77 13.45 5.98 2.41
N THR A 78 12.85 7.16 2.22
CA THR A 78 12.05 7.78 3.27
C THR A 78 10.70 7.06 3.39
N LEU A 79 10.11 7.06 4.59
CA LEU A 79 8.79 6.47 4.84
C LEU A 79 7.72 6.88 3.80
N PRO A 80 7.51 8.17 3.47
CA PRO A 80 6.52 8.55 2.46
C PRO A 80 6.84 8.01 1.05
N GLN A 81 8.11 7.89 0.67
CA GLN A 81 8.49 7.26 -0.61
C GLN A 81 8.18 5.77 -0.61
N TRP A 82 8.51 5.07 0.48
CA TRP A 82 8.18 3.66 0.62
C TRP A 82 6.66 3.44 0.58
N LEU A 83 5.88 4.29 1.27
CA LEU A 83 4.42 4.25 1.25
C LEU A 83 3.87 4.43 -0.17
N GLN A 84 4.36 5.44 -0.88
CA GLN A 84 3.86 5.79 -2.20
C GLN A 84 4.25 4.78 -3.30
N PHE A 85 5.53 4.39 -3.35
CA PHE A 85 6.09 3.62 -4.47
C PHE A 85 6.12 2.12 -4.25
N ILE A 86 6.01 1.66 -2.99
CA ILE A 86 6.03 0.23 -2.66
C ILE A 86 4.71 -0.18 -2.03
N PHE A 87 4.29 0.47 -0.95
CA PHE A 87 3.13 0.01 -0.18
C PHE A 87 1.80 0.18 -0.93
N LEU A 88 1.46 1.38 -1.38
CA LEU A 88 0.22 1.67 -2.13
C LEU A 88 0.03 0.73 -3.34
N PRO A 89 0.99 0.64 -4.31
CA PRO A 89 0.81 -0.20 -5.48
C PRO A 89 0.79 -1.69 -5.13
N ARG A 90 1.55 -2.13 -4.12
CA ARG A 90 1.55 -3.52 -3.67
C ARG A 90 0.22 -3.92 -3.04
N MET A 91 -0.35 -3.05 -2.20
CA MET A 91 -1.65 -3.30 -1.57
C MET A 91 -2.78 -3.28 -2.61
N GLN A 92 -2.77 -2.33 -3.54
CA GLN A 92 -3.72 -2.31 -4.67
C GLN A 92 -3.66 -3.58 -5.49
N MET A 93 -2.46 -4.03 -5.88
CA MET A 93 -2.28 -5.28 -6.60
C MET A 93 -2.85 -6.47 -5.81
N MET A 94 -2.63 -6.52 -4.50
CA MET A 94 -3.15 -7.62 -3.67
C MET A 94 -4.69 -7.62 -3.61
N ILE A 95 -5.29 -6.43 -3.52
CA ILE A 95 -6.75 -6.24 -3.57
C ILE A 95 -7.29 -6.67 -4.93
N GLU A 96 -6.68 -6.20 -6.03
CA GLU A 96 -7.10 -6.52 -7.40
C GLU A 96 -6.99 -8.02 -7.74
N GLN A 97 -5.98 -8.69 -7.19
CA GLN A 97 -5.76 -10.13 -7.38
C GLN A 97 -6.53 -10.98 -6.37
N GLU A 98 -7.30 -10.38 -5.45
CA GLU A 98 -8.01 -11.06 -4.36
C GLU A 98 -7.11 -12.04 -3.59
N VAL A 99 -5.84 -11.68 -3.41
CA VAL A 99 -4.86 -12.48 -2.66
C VAL A 99 -4.89 -12.10 -1.19
N PRO A 100 -4.51 -13.01 -0.28
CA PRO A 100 -4.47 -12.71 1.15
C PRO A 100 -3.53 -11.54 1.43
N LEU A 101 -4.06 -10.53 2.12
CA LEU A 101 -3.31 -9.36 2.56
C LEU A 101 -2.30 -9.74 3.65
N PRO A 102 -1.16 -9.02 3.74
CA PRO A 102 -0.20 -9.22 4.82
C PRO A 102 -0.88 -8.92 6.17
N ARG A 103 -0.78 -9.85 7.12
CA ARG A 103 -1.39 -9.72 8.45
C ARG A 103 -0.59 -8.85 9.41
N GLU A 104 0.68 -8.62 9.10
CA GLU A 104 1.61 -7.86 9.94
C GLU A 104 2.46 -6.97 9.02
N CYS A 105 2.19 -5.67 9.04
CA CYS A 105 3.03 -4.67 8.37
C CYS A 105 3.77 -3.82 9.40
N GLY A 106 3.09 -3.36 10.46
CA GLY A 106 3.75 -2.66 11.57
C GLY A 106 4.31 -1.31 11.13
N ILE A 107 3.56 -0.60 10.28
CA ILE A 107 3.99 0.66 9.68
C ILE A 107 3.72 1.83 10.63
N ALA A 108 2.63 1.74 11.41
CA ALA A 108 2.26 2.76 12.40
C ALA A 108 3.41 3.17 13.36
N PRO A 109 4.15 2.25 14.03
CA PRO A 109 5.25 2.65 14.91
C PRO A 109 6.41 3.31 14.17
N ILE A 110 6.66 2.93 12.91
CA ILE A 110 7.69 3.56 12.06
C ILE A 110 7.26 4.99 11.70
N ALA A 111 5.98 5.18 11.38
CA ALA A 111 5.42 6.49 11.11
C ALA A 111 5.46 7.39 12.33
N GLU A 112 5.10 6.88 13.50
CA GLU A 112 5.16 7.61 14.75
C GLU A 112 6.58 8.10 15.06
N GLU A 113 7.59 7.23 14.93
CA GLU A 113 8.99 7.62 15.13
C GLU A 113 9.48 8.61 14.05
N PHE A 114 9.08 8.44 12.79
CA PHE A 114 9.44 9.36 11.69
C PHE A 114 8.85 10.76 11.87
N PHE A 115 7.60 10.85 12.34
CA PHE A 115 6.91 12.12 12.60
C PHE A 115 7.08 12.63 14.04
N LYS A 116 7.88 11.96 14.85
CA LYS A 116 8.14 12.36 16.23
C LYS A 116 8.70 13.77 16.29
N GLY A 117 7.94 14.68 16.90
CA GLY A 117 8.28 16.11 16.98
C GLY A 117 7.90 16.95 15.75
N ARG A 118 7.32 16.36 14.70
CA ARG A 118 6.63 17.10 13.61
C ARG A 118 5.14 17.19 13.92
N GLY A 119 4.65 18.40 14.14
CA GLY A 119 3.22 18.66 14.25
C GLY A 119 2.50 18.42 12.91
N GLY A 120 1.27 17.93 12.96
CA GLY A 120 0.38 17.84 11.79
C GLY A 120 0.27 16.48 11.10
N ALA A 121 1.11 15.50 11.45
CA ALA A 121 1.08 14.15 10.86
C ALA A 121 0.29 13.11 11.67
N ALA A 122 -0.39 13.52 12.74
CA ALA A 122 -1.16 12.62 13.61
C ALA A 122 -2.26 11.87 12.84
N GLU A 123 -2.89 12.54 11.88
CA GLU A 123 -3.95 11.95 11.04
C GLU A 123 -3.39 10.86 10.11
N LEU A 124 -2.22 11.11 9.50
CA LEU A 124 -1.53 10.10 8.69
C LEU A 124 -1.13 8.88 9.52
N VAL A 125 -0.60 9.07 10.73
CA VAL A 125 -0.26 7.96 11.64
C VAL A 125 -1.52 7.18 12.03
N ALA A 126 -2.63 7.86 12.32
CA ALA A 126 -3.90 7.21 12.65
C ALA A 126 -4.45 6.38 11.49
N ILE A 127 -4.31 6.85 10.24
CA ILE A 127 -4.72 6.06 9.05
C ILE A 127 -3.86 4.79 8.93
N LEU A 128 -2.54 4.91 9.09
CA LEU A 128 -1.63 3.76 9.04
C LEU A 128 -1.93 2.75 10.14
N GLU A 129 -2.22 3.23 11.35
CA GLU A 129 -2.63 2.37 12.46
C GLU A 129 -3.97 1.68 12.15
N ALA A 130 -4.93 2.39 11.59
CA ALA A 130 -6.21 1.80 11.20
C ALA A 130 -6.03 0.72 10.12
N ILE A 131 -5.11 0.91 9.17
CA ILE A 131 -4.76 -0.11 8.17
C ILE A 131 -4.12 -1.31 8.87
N ASP A 132 -3.09 -1.11 9.70
CA ASP A 132 -2.42 -2.19 10.42
C ASP A 132 -3.40 -3.01 11.27
N GLN A 133 -4.29 -2.35 12.02
CA GLN A 133 -5.31 -3.02 12.83
C GLN A 133 -6.32 -3.81 11.96
N ARG A 134 -6.69 -3.27 10.80
CA ARG A 134 -7.61 -3.96 9.88
C ARG A 134 -6.96 -5.21 9.31
N LEU A 135 -5.70 -5.11 8.90
CA LEU A 135 -4.91 -6.23 8.38
C LEU A 135 -4.70 -7.35 9.42
N GLN A 136 -4.50 -6.99 10.68
CA GLN A 136 -4.38 -7.95 11.78
C GLN A 136 -5.68 -8.70 12.09
N ARG A 137 -6.83 -8.04 11.88
CA ARG A 137 -8.16 -8.59 12.22
C ARG A 137 -8.69 -9.59 11.19
N GLY A 138 -8.29 -9.47 9.92
CA GLY A 138 -8.67 -10.39 8.84
C GLY A 138 -10.07 -10.16 8.30
#